data_AF-A0A2V2DSQ8-F1
#
_entry.id   AF-A0A2V2DSQ8-F1
#
_cell.length_a   1.000
_cell.length_b   1.000
_cell.length_c   1.000
_cell.angle_alpha   90.00
_cell.angle_beta   90.00
_cell.angle_gamma   90.00
#
_symmetry.space_group_name_H-M   'P 1'
#
loop_
_entity.id
_entity.type
_entity.pdbx_description
1 polymer ?
#
loop_
_entity_poly.entity_id
_entity_poly.type
_entity_poly.pdbx_seq_one_letter_code
_entity_poly.pdbx_strand_id
1 'polypeptide(L)'
;CRNYGLIFGLFQNVKHLAAIVQCGVLLIFSIICIPVLFMKRFRYGLKLGSALLLGGALGNVADRLFRGYVVDYIRFPKARFKKFARLVFNLADFLILAGSVLMAIFALAGEKK
;
A
#
# COMPACT_ATOMS: atom_id res chain seq x y z
N CYS A 1 -6.73 -14.52 7.46
CA CYS A 1 -6.96 -13.68 8.65
C CYS A 1 -7.83 -12.51 8.24
N ARG A 2 -8.74 -12.02 9.09
CA ARG A 2 -9.61 -10.87 8.76
C ARG A 2 -9.11 -9.65 9.53
N ASN A 3 -8.71 -8.60 8.83
CA ASN A 3 -8.22 -7.38 9.47
C ASN A 3 -9.26 -6.25 9.36
N TYR A 4 -9.83 -5.92 10.51
CA TYR A 4 -10.80 -4.83 10.67
C TYR A 4 -10.12 -3.48 10.93
N GLY A 5 -8.91 -3.50 11.50
CA GLY A 5 -8.13 -2.30 11.82
C GLY A 5 -7.21 -1.87 10.68
N LEU A 6 -6.37 -0.87 10.92
CA LEU A 6 -5.30 -0.41 10.05
C LEU A 6 -4.08 -1.37 10.12
N ILE A 7 -2.89 -0.90 9.74
CA ILE A 7 -1.63 -1.64 9.82
C ILE A 7 -1.44 -2.17 11.25
N PHE A 8 -0.99 -3.42 11.39
CA PHE A 8 -0.76 -4.09 12.68
C PHE A 8 -1.97 -4.19 13.62
N GLY A 9 -3.18 -3.95 13.13
CA GLY A 9 -4.39 -4.01 13.95
C GLY A 9 -4.65 -2.76 14.78
N LEU A 10 -4.07 -1.61 14.42
CA LEU A 10 -4.45 -0.31 14.97
C LEU A 10 -5.93 -0.01 14.69
N PHE A 11 -6.66 0.59 15.63
CA PHE A 11 -8.06 1.02 15.44
C PHE A 11 -9.07 -0.09 15.07
N GLN A 12 -8.87 -1.34 15.52
CA GLN A 12 -9.82 -2.44 15.27
C GLN A 12 -11.25 -2.19 15.75
N ASN A 13 -11.43 -1.38 16.81
CA ASN A 13 -12.73 -1.08 17.40
C ASN A 13 -13.57 -0.09 16.58
N VAL A 14 -12.98 0.59 15.60
CA VAL A 14 -13.65 1.63 14.79
C VAL A 14 -13.46 1.36 13.30
N LYS A 15 -14.22 0.37 12.80
CA LYS A 15 -14.18 -0.08 11.39
C LYS A 15 -14.34 1.08 10.39
N HIS A 16 -15.27 2.00 10.67
CA HIS A 16 -15.52 3.17 9.84
C HIS A 16 -14.33 4.13 9.80
N LEU A 17 -13.67 4.36 10.93
CA LEU A 17 -12.48 5.22 10.97
C LEU A 17 -11.34 4.62 10.14
N ALA A 18 -11.11 3.31 10.28
CA ALA A 18 -10.08 2.62 9.50
C ALA A 18 -10.35 2.69 7.98
N ALA A 19 -11.62 2.61 7.56
CA ALA A 19 -12.01 2.79 6.16
C ALA A 19 -11.80 4.25 5.71
N ILE A 20 -12.24 5.23 6.48
CA ILE A 20 -12.08 6.67 6.17
C ILE A 20 -10.60 7.02 6.01
N VAL A 21 -9.75 6.56 6.94
CA VAL A 21 -8.30 6.80 6.88
C VAL A 21 -7.70 6.18 5.62
N GLN A 22 -8.08 4.95 5.25
CA GLN A 22 -7.55 4.31 4.04
C GLN A 22 -8.03 4.98 2.75
N CYS A 23 -9.29 5.40 2.68
CA CYS A 23 -9.79 6.20 1.58
C CYS A 23 -9.04 7.53 1.47
N GLY A 24 -8.75 8.19 2.60
CA GLY A 24 -7.96 9.42 2.64
C GLY A 24 -6.53 9.20 2.14
N VAL A 25 -5.85 8.14 2.58
CA VAL A 25 -4.51 7.79 2.10
C VAL A 25 -4.51 7.48 0.60
N LEU A 26 -5.49 6.71 0.10
CA LEU A 26 -5.66 6.44 -1.32
C LEU A 26 -5.85 7.72 -2.13
N LEU A 27 -6.65 8.67 -1.63
CA LEU A 27 -6.87 9.97 -2.27
C LEU A 27 -5.57 10.76 -2.37
N ILE A 28 -4.83 10.88 -1.27
CA ILE A 28 -3.53 11.58 -1.24
C ILE A 28 -2.57 10.96 -2.24
N PHE A 29 -2.43 9.64 -2.23
CA PHE A 29 -1.57 8.95 -3.18
C PHE A 29 -2.03 9.11 -4.63
N SER A 30 -3.34 9.13 -4.89
CA SER A 30 -3.89 9.37 -6.23
C SER A 30 -3.51 10.76 -6.74
N ILE A 31 -3.65 11.80 -5.90
CA ILE A 31 -3.27 13.18 -6.26
C ILE A 31 -1.78 13.25 -6.65
N ILE A 32 -0.91 12.52 -5.96
CA ILE A 32 0.54 12.53 -6.21
C ILE A 32 0.91 11.65 -7.42
N CYS A 33 0.37 10.44 -7.50
CA CYS A 33 0.83 9.40 -8.43
C CYS A 33 0.17 9.49 -9.81
N ILE A 34 -1.09 9.93 -9.90
CA ILE A 34 -1.80 10.03 -11.18
C ILE A 34 -1.07 10.98 -12.15
N PRO A 35 -0.65 12.20 -11.76
CA PRO A 35 0.09 13.10 -12.65
C PRO A 35 1.39 12.46 -13.19
N VAL A 36 2.10 11.69 -12.36
CA VAL A 36 3.35 11.00 -12.74
C VAL A 36 3.12 10.00 -13.88
N LEU A 37 1.97 9.31 -13.89
CA LEU A 37 1.60 8.35 -14.95
C LEU A 37 1.43 9.05 -16.31
N PHE A 38 0.88 10.26 -16.32
CA PHE A 38 0.61 11.06 -17.52
C PHE A 38 1.78 11.92 -17.99
N MET A 39 2.90 11.97 -17.25
CA MET A 39 4.09 12.70 -17.70
C MET A 39 4.64 12.12 -19.00
N LYS A 40 4.91 12.98 -20.00
CA LYS A 40 5.48 12.59 -21.30
C LYS A 40 6.94 12.10 -21.20
N ARG A 41 7.65 12.51 -20.14
CA ARG A 41 9.05 12.13 -19.93
C ARG A 41 9.15 10.65 -19.59
N PHE A 42 10.09 9.95 -20.24
CA PHE A 42 10.36 8.54 -19.98
C PHE A 42 10.95 8.37 -18.57
N ARG A 43 10.08 8.05 -17.60
CA ARG A 43 10.43 7.70 -16.21
C ARG A 43 9.75 6.39 -15.83
N TYR A 44 10.07 5.31 -16.57
CA TYR A 44 9.43 4.00 -16.41
C TYR A 44 9.38 3.51 -14.97
N GLY A 45 10.47 3.64 -14.21
CA GLY A 45 10.51 3.23 -12.81
C GLY A 45 9.54 4.01 -11.91
N LEU A 46 9.39 5.33 -12.12
CA LEU A 46 8.39 6.11 -11.38
C LEU A 46 6.97 5.73 -11.77
N LYS A 47 6.70 5.55 -13.06
CA LYS A 47 5.36 5.15 -13.53
C LYS A 47 4.96 3.78 -12.98
N LEU A 48 5.87 2.82 -13.05
CA LEU A 48 5.66 1.49 -12.50
C LEU A 48 5.47 1.54 -10.97
N GLY A 49 6.29 2.34 -10.27
CA GLY A 49 6.17 2.51 -8.83
C GLY A 49 4.83 3.13 -8.42
N SER A 50 4.40 4.17 -9.13
CA SER A 50 3.09 4.80 -8.97
C SER A 50 1.93 3.83 -9.24
N ALA A 51 2.02 3.01 -10.29
CA ALA A 51 0.98 2.04 -10.61
C ALA A 51 0.86 0.94 -9.55
N LEU A 52 1.99 0.41 -9.06
CA LEU A 52 2.02 -0.60 -7.99
C LEU A 52 1.45 -0.05 -6.68
N LEU A 53 1.85 1.17 -6.30
CA LEU A 53 1.41 1.82 -5.08
C LEU A 53 -0.10 2.11 -5.12
N LEU A 54 -0.60 2.69 -6.21
CA LEU A 54 -2.04 2.95 -6.38
C LEU A 54 -2.85 1.65 -6.46
N GLY A 55 -2.37 0.65 -7.20
CA GLY A 55 -3.04 -0.64 -7.32
C GLY A 55 -3.16 -1.37 -5.98
N GLY A 56 -2.10 -1.37 -5.17
CA GLY A 56 -2.12 -1.96 -3.83
C GLY A 56 -3.06 -1.20 -2.88
N ALA A 57 -2.99 0.14 -2.86
CA ALA A 57 -3.87 0.96 -2.03
C ALA A 57 -5.34 0.78 -2.41
N LEU A 58 -5.66 0.75 -3.71
CA LEU A 58 -7.00 0.52 -4.22
C LEU A 58 -7.50 -0.88 -3.85
N GLY A 59 -6.65 -1.92 -3.93
CA GLY A 59 -7.01 -3.28 -3.53
C GLY A 59 -7.47 -3.38 -2.08
N ASN A 60 -6.73 -2.75 -1.15
CA ASN A 60 -7.10 -2.71 0.27
C ASN A 60 -8.42 -1.94 0.52
N VAL A 61 -8.65 -0.83 -0.18
CA VAL A 61 -9.91 -0.08 -0.08
C VAL A 61 -11.08 -0.88 -0.68
N ALA A 62 -10.88 -1.53 -1.83
CA ALA A 62 -11.89 -2.35 -2.46
C ALA A 62 -12.32 -3.51 -1.54
N ASP A 63 -11.37 -4.22 -0.93
CA ASP A 63 -11.67 -5.26 0.05
C ASP A 63 -12.54 -4.75 1.20
N ARG A 64 -12.29 -3.53 1.70
CA ARG A 64 -13.13 -2.92 2.73
C ARG A 64 -14.51 -2.53 2.25
N LEU A 65 -14.64 -1.99 1.04
CA LEU A 65 -15.93 -1.59 0.49
C LEU A 65 -16.83 -2.80 0.24
N PHE A 66 -16.28 -3.90 -0.28
CA PHE A 66 -17.06 -5.09 -0.61
C PHE A 66 -17.25 -6.05 0.57
N ARG A 67 -16.25 -6.18 1.46
CA ARG A 67 -16.25 -7.21 2.52
C ARG A 67 -16.34 -6.61 3.93
N GLY A 68 -16.09 -5.32 4.10
CA GLY A 68 -16.01 -4.65 5.41
C GLY A 68 -14.69 -4.90 6.17
N TYR A 69 -13.73 -5.62 5.58
CA TYR A 69 -12.42 -5.92 6.15
C TYR A 69 -11.40 -6.28 5.06
N VAL A 70 -10.12 -6.20 5.38
CA VAL A 70 -9.02 -6.63 4.47
C VAL A 70 -8.68 -8.10 4.74
N VAL A 71 -8.41 -8.86 3.68
CA VAL A 71 -8.06 -10.28 3.77
C VAL A 71 -6.54 -10.42 3.79
N ASP A 72 -5.99 -10.74 4.97
CA ASP A 72 -4.55 -11.01 5.12
C ASP A 72 -4.29 -12.52 5.08
N TYR A 73 -3.39 -12.98 4.22
CA TYR A 73 -3.13 -14.42 4.01
C TYR A 73 -1.65 -14.83 4.05
N ILE A 74 -0.70 -13.89 3.93
CA ILE A 74 0.73 -14.20 3.96
C ILE A 74 1.25 -14.06 5.39
N ARG A 75 1.82 -15.14 5.95
CA ARG A 75 2.43 -15.14 7.30
C ARG A 75 3.85 -15.69 7.23
N PHE A 76 4.76 -15.09 8.00
CA PHE A 76 6.16 -15.55 8.10
C PHE A 76 6.47 -16.13 9.50
N PRO A 77 6.06 -17.38 9.79
CA PRO A 77 6.17 -17.96 11.13
C PRO A 77 7.62 -18.18 11.59
N LYS A 78 8.57 -18.33 10.65
CA LYS A 78 10.00 -18.56 10.95
C LYS A 78 10.81 -17.26 11.11
N ALA A 79 10.16 -16.10 11.17
CA ALA A 79 10.87 -14.83 11.32
C ALA A 79 11.60 -14.74 12.68
N ARG A 80 12.86 -14.28 12.65
CA ARG A 80 13.75 -14.16 13.83
C ARG A 80 13.14 -13.34 14.96
N PHE A 81 12.30 -12.35 14.63
CA PHE A 81 11.58 -11.54 15.60
C PHE A 81 10.17 -12.09 15.83
N LYS A 82 9.88 -12.54 17.05
CA LYS A 82 8.54 -13.05 17.45
C LYS A 82 7.39 -12.08 17.18
N LYS A 83 7.66 -10.77 17.20
CA LYS A 83 6.66 -9.75 16.81
C LYS A 83 6.34 -9.81 15.32
N PHE A 84 7.35 -9.95 14.47
CA PHE A 84 7.18 -10.06 13.01
C PHE A 84 6.51 -11.37 12.61
N ALA A 85 6.81 -12.47 13.31
CA ALA A 85 6.20 -13.77 13.05
C ALA A 85 4.67 -13.81 13.28
N ARG A 86 4.13 -12.85 14.06
CA ARG A 86 2.69 -12.71 14.31
C ARG A 86 1.96 -11.83 13.29
N LEU A 87 2.71 -11.13 12.44
CA LEU A 87 2.14 -10.27 11.41
C LEU A 87 1.63 -11.11 10.24
N VAL A 88 0.50 -10.70 9.70
CA VAL A 88 -0.08 -11.26 8.47
C VAL A 88 -0.18 -10.12 7.48
N PHE A 89 0.20 -10.39 6.24
CA PHE A 89 0.27 -9.41 5.16
C PHE A 89 -0.66 -9.83 4.02
N ASN A 90 -1.08 -8.87 3.22
CA ASN A 90 -1.76 -9.06 1.94
C ASN A 90 -0.80 -8.74 0.78
N LEU A 91 -1.08 -9.23 -0.43
CA LEU A 91 -0.40 -8.81 -1.66
C LEU A 91 -0.41 -7.28 -1.83
N ALA A 92 -1.51 -6.62 -1.47
CA ALA A 92 -1.62 -5.17 -1.49
C ALA A 92 -0.50 -4.47 -0.70
N ASP A 93 -0.12 -5.01 0.46
CA ASP A 93 0.97 -4.44 1.28
C ASP A 93 2.32 -4.57 0.57
N PHE A 94 2.55 -5.69 -0.12
CA PHE A 94 3.76 -5.90 -0.93
C PHE A 94 3.80 -4.99 -2.16
N LEU A 95 2.66 -4.76 -2.81
CA LEU A 95 2.56 -3.82 -3.95
C LEU A 95 2.84 -2.38 -3.51
N ILE A 96 2.27 -1.95 -2.38
CA ILE A 96 2.55 -0.64 -1.80
C ILE A 96 4.03 -0.50 -1.44
N LEU A 97 4.61 -1.52 -0.78
CA LEU A 97 6.03 -1.51 -0.41
C LEU A 97 6.94 -1.46 -1.64
N ALA A 98 6.73 -2.35 -2.62
CA ALA A 98 7.52 -2.39 -3.84
C ALA A 98 7.38 -1.09 -4.65
N GLY A 99 6.15 -0.57 -4.78
CA GLY A 99 5.89 0.69 -5.45
C GLY A 99 6.59 1.87 -4.79
N SER A 100 6.54 1.95 -3.46
CA SER A 100 7.21 3.00 -2.67
C SER A 100 8.72 2.95 -2.80
N VAL A 101 9.32 1.75 -2.72
CA VAL A 101 10.77 1.56 -2.89
C VAL A 101 11.20 1.95 -4.31
N LEU A 102 10.44 1.53 -5.33
CA LEU A 102 10.74 1.86 -6.71
C LEU A 102 10.63 3.37 -6.97
N MET A 103 9.60 4.02 -6.43
CA MET A 103 9.47 5.48 -6.50
C MET A 103 10.65 6.18 -5.83
N ALA A 104 11.06 5.74 -4.63
CA ALA A 104 12.19 6.33 -3.91
C ALA A 104 13.50 6.19 -4.69
N ILE A 105 13.81 5.00 -5.21
CA ILE A 105 15.03 4.75 -5.99
C ILE A 105 15.08 5.64 -7.22
N PHE A 106 13.98 5.69 -8.00
CA PHE A 106 13.96 6.46 -9.26
C PHE A 106 13.75 7.98 -9.05
N ALA A 107 13.24 8.39 -7.90
CA ALA A 107 13.22 9.80 -7.50
C ALA A 107 14.65 10.27 -7.19
N LEU A 108 15.38 9.52 -6.35
CA LEU A 108 16.76 9.83 -5.96
C LEU A 108 17.76 9.67 -7.13
N ALA A 109 17.61 8.63 -7.95
CA ALA A 109 18.41 8.45 -9.14
C ALA A 109 18.13 9.53 -10.21
N GLY A 110 16.98 10.22 -10.12
CA GLY A 110 16.57 11.28 -11.02
C GLY A 110 17.29 12.62 -10.80
N GLU A 111 18.14 12.76 -9.77
CA GLU A 111 18.98 13.94 -9.52
C GLU A 111 20.36 13.90 -10.20
N LYS A 112 20.62 12.92 -11.06
CA LYS A 112 21.79 12.94 -11.94
C LYS A 112 21.42 13.46 -13.32
N LYS A 113 21.21 14.78 -13.43
CA LYS A 113 21.40 15.49 -14.70
C LYS A 113 21.94 16.89 -14.44
#